data_AF-A0A1G5P1T6-F1
#
_entry.id   AF-A0A1G5P1T6-F1
#
_cell.length_a   1.000
_cell.length_b   1.000
_cell.length_c   1.000
_cell.angle_alpha   90.00
_cell.angle_beta   90.00
_cell.angle_gamma   90.00
#
_symmetry.space_group_name_H-M   'P 1'
#
loop_
_entity.id
_entity.type
_entity.pdbx_description
1 polymer ?
#
loop_
_entity_poly.entity_id
_entity_poly.type
_entity_poly.pdbx_seq_one_letter_code
_entity_poly.pdbx_strand_id
1 'polypeptide(L)'
;MADTEDRKGGDRKTTEVVYDGAAAAPMANDLAAASGTGMPAPGESMTKSPSNAPSPEGDGLGCHGGQAEMRAAAEKAGQSEILERYAADYPKGPHDQPQSMCPAFGSLRVGLRMRRTATVLSGSACCVYGLSFVSHFYGARRTVGYVPFDSETLVTGKLFEDIREAVHKLADPDKYDAVIVTNLCVPTASGVPLRLLPKEINGVRIIGIDVPGFGVPTHAEAKDVLSGAMLRYARTEAELGPVQAPRGGPSDKPTITLLGEMFPADPVGLGMMLEPLGLAAGPVVPTREWRELYAALDCAAVAALHPFYTASMREFQEAGRPIVGSAPVGHDGTAAWLDAIGEACGISRDCVDQTKNRFLPMIKGALENAPIKGRVTLSGYEGSELLVARLLLESGADVPYVGAACPKTPYSSADREWLEARGVHVEYRASLEKDIAAVEEFRPDLAIGTTPVVQKAKEMAIPGLYFTNLISARPLFGVAGAGSLAQVVNAAIGNKVRFDEMREFFEGVGHGDTAGVWEDIPADHSDFRRKELAKAEKARKAADPKRVAESVV
;
A
#
# COMPACT_ATOMS: atom_id res chain seq x y z
N MET A 1 -12.84 -26.34 66.40
CA MET A 1 -14.24 -26.76 66.58
C MET A 1 -14.99 -26.37 65.33
N ALA A 2 -15.62 -27.35 64.71
CA ALA A 2 -16.39 -27.27 63.49
C ALA A 2 -17.57 -26.29 63.63
N ASP A 3 -17.94 -25.60 62.56
CA ASP A 3 -19.17 -25.97 61.85
C ASP A 3 -19.22 -25.35 60.45
N THR A 4 -19.48 -26.26 59.52
CA THR A 4 -19.91 -26.13 58.13
C THR A 4 -21.35 -25.64 58.05
N GLU A 5 -21.68 -24.79 57.06
CA GLU A 5 -22.70 -25.06 56.03
C GLU A 5 -22.89 -23.88 55.07
N ASP A 6 -22.46 -24.11 53.82
CA ASP A 6 -23.29 -24.11 52.61
C ASP A 6 -24.21 -22.91 52.30
N ARG A 7 -23.91 -22.19 51.20
CA ARG A 7 -24.85 -22.04 50.06
C ARG A 7 -24.29 -21.18 48.89
N LYS A 8 -24.25 -21.87 47.74
CA LYS A 8 -24.63 -21.44 46.39
C LYS A 8 -23.72 -20.46 45.64
N GLY A 9 -22.92 -21.05 44.75
CA GLY A 9 -22.29 -20.38 43.63
C GLY A 9 -23.31 -19.69 42.72
N GLY A 10 -23.10 -18.40 42.52
CA GLY A 10 -23.72 -17.63 41.45
C GLY A 10 -22.80 -17.65 40.24
N ASP A 11 -23.18 -18.45 39.25
CA ASP A 11 -22.57 -18.50 37.93
C ASP A 11 -22.78 -17.15 37.23
N ARG A 12 -21.79 -16.25 37.31
CA ARG A 12 -21.78 -14.97 36.56
C ARG A 12 -21.44 -15.29 35.11
N LYS A 13 -22.45 -15.67 34.33
CA LYS A 13 -22.38 -15.69 32.87
C LYS A 13 -22.13 -14.27 32.38
N THR A 14 -20.90 -13.98 31.99
CA THR A 14 -20.56 -12.87 31.09
C THR A 14 -21.17 -13.18 29.73
N THR A 15 -22.34 -12.60 29.45
CA THR A 15 -22.91 -12.57 28.10
C THR A 15 -22.07 -11.64 27.23
N GLU A 16 -20.98 -12.18 26.69
CA GLU A 16 -20.36 -11.68 25.47
C GLU A 16 -21.34 -11.94 24.34
N VAL A 17 -21.91 -10.88 23.77
CA VAL A 17 -22.78 -10.98 22.60
C VAL A 17 -21.88 -11.26 21.40
N VAL A 18 -21.73 -12.53 21.07
CA VAL A 18 -21.02 -13.03 19.89
C VAL A 18 -21.81 -12.64 18.64
N TYR A 19 -21.36 -11.62 17.91
CA TYR A 19 -21.79 -11.37 16.53
C TYR A 19 -20.95 -12.22 15.57
N ASP A 20 -21.17 -13.54 15.57
CA ASP A 20 -20.56 -14.43 14.58
C ASP A 20 -21.59 -15.40 13.99
N GLY A 21 -22.55 -14.83 13.27
CA GLY A 21 -23.37 -15.58 12.30
C GLY A 21 -22.73 -15.65 10.91
N ALA A 22 -21.56 -15.04 10.71
CA ALA A 22 -20.87 -14.98 9.42
C ALA A 22 -19.97 -16.19 9.18
N ALA A 23 -19.51 -16.87 10.24
CA ALA A 23 -18.78 -18.13 10.14
C ALA A 23 -19.64 -19.34 9.73
N ALA A 24 -20.98 -19.22 9.77
CA ALA A 24 -21.92 -20.30 9.46
C ALA A 24 -22.62 -20.14 8.09
N ALA A 25 -22.25 -19.14 7.29
CA ALA A 25 -22.81 -18.97 5.95
C ALA A 25 -22.16 -19.99 4.97
N PRO A 26 -22.93 -20.83 4.27
CA PRO A 26 -22.37 -21.75 3.28
C PRO A 26 -21.69 -20.96 2.16
N MET A 27 -20.49 -21.38 1.78
CA MET A 27 -19.73 -20.75 0.68
C MET A 27 -20.36 -21.18 -0.65
N ALA A 28 -20.33 -20.30 -1.66
CA ALA A 28 -20.98 -20.55 -2.96
C ALA A 28 -20.48 -21.81 -3.71
N ASN A 29 -19.37 -22.42 -3.26
CA ASN A 29 -18.87 -23.70 -3.79
C ASN A 29 -19.50 -24.94 -3.14
N ASP A 30 -20.19 -24.81 -2.01
CA ASP A 30 -20.80 -25.94 -1.29
C ASP A 30 -22.17 -26.35 -1.87
N LEU A 31 -22.77 -25.52 -2.74
CA LEU A 31 -24.06 -25.77 -3.37
C LEU A 31 -23.97 -26.45 -4.75
N ALA A 32 -22.76 -26.65 -5.30
CA ALA A 32 -22.58 -27.27 -6.62
C ALA A 32 -22.49 -28.81 -6.58
N ALA A 33 -22.34 -29.42 -5.40
CA ALA A 33 -22.22 -30.88 -5.26
C ALA A 33 -23.55 -31.59 -4.94
N ALA A 34 -24.66 -30.87 -4.79
CA ALA A 34 -25.92 -31.42 -4.26
C ALA A 34 -27.17 -30.95 -5.01
N SER A 35 -27.22 -31.05 -6.34
CA SER A 35 -28.49 -31.15 -7.06
C SER A 35 -28.25 -31.58 -8.51
N GLY A 36 -28.36 -32.89 -8.75
CA GLY A 36 -28.49 -33.43 -10.10
C GLY A 36 -29.90 -33.19 -10.63
N THR A 37 -30.09 -32.14 -11.43
CA THR A 37 -31.20 -31.99 -12.38
C THR A 37 -30.78 -31.00 -13.46
N GLY A 38 -30.73 -31.46 -14.72
CA GLY A 38 -30.25 -30.69 -15.86
C GLY A 38 -31.17 -29.54 -16.27
N MET A 39 -30.55 -28.50 -16.82
CA MET A 39 -31.21 -27.44 -17.58
C MET A 39 -30.64 -27.38 -19.01
N PRO A 40 -31.46 -27.08 -20.02
CA PRO A 40 -31.09 -27.22 -21.43
C PRO A 40 -30.23 -26.05 -21.92
N ALA A 41 -29.40 -26.33 -22.93
CA ALA A 41 -28.55 -25.34 -23.60
C ALA A 41 -29.37 -24.37 -24.47
N PRO A 42 -29.07 -23.07 -24.50
CA PRO A 42 -29.60 -22.18 -25.52
C PRO A 42 -28.61 -22.05 -26.68
N GLY A 43 -29.03 -22.56 -27.83
CA GLY A 43 -28.42 -22.28 -29.13
C GLY A 43 -28.88 -20.92 -29.71
N GLU A 44 -27.95 -20.34 -30.47
CA GLU A 44 -28.15 -19.45 -31.63
C GLU A 44 -29.30 -18.43 -31.64
N SER A 45 -28.96 -17.16 -31.40
CA SER A 45 -29.34 -16.05 -32.28
C SER A 45 -28.53 -14.79 -31.91
N MET A 46 -27.35 -14.63 -32.51
CA MET A 46 -26.67 -13.33 -32.55
C MET A 46 -27.27 -12.52 -33.69
N THR A 47 -28.00 -11.45 -33.39
CA THR A 47 -28.18 -10.35 -34.34
C THR A 47 -28.04 -8.99 -33.67
N LYS A 48 -27.01 -8.27 -34.12
CA LYS A 48 -26.79 -6.81 -34.08
C LYS A 48 -26.53 -6.15 -32.71
N SER A 49 -25.24 -5.96 -32.43
CA SER A 49 -24.74 -4.88 -31.57
C SER A 49 -25.23 -3.52 -32.10
N PRO A 50 -25.75 -2.62 -31.24
CA PRO A 50 -25.87 -1.22 -31.62
C PRO A 50 -24.48 -0.58 -31.59
N SER A 51 -24.15 0.03 -32.71
CA SER A 51 -22.98 0.86 -32.99
C SER A 51 -22.72 1.92 -31.91
N ASN A 52 -21.44 2.18 -31.64
CA ASN A 52 -20.92 3.37 -30.95
C ASN A 52 -21.63 4.63 -31.46
N ALA A 53 -22.55 5.17 -30.66
CA ALA A 53 -22.99 6.54 -30.76
C ALA A 53 -22.04 7.41 -29.93
N PRO A 54 -21.57 8.56 -30.43
CA PRO A 54 -20.79 9.49 -29.63
C PRO A 54 -21.65 10.01 -28.47
N SER A 55 -21.08 10.00 -27.26
CA SER A 55 -21.70 10.59 -26.07
C SER A 55 -22.05 12.07 -26.33
N PRO A 56 -23.17 12.58 -25.80
CA PRO A 56 -23.48 14.00 -25.92
C PRO A 56 -22.41 14.83 -25.20
N GLU A 57 -21.95 15.91 -25.86
CA GLU A 57 -21.12 16.96 -25.28
C GLU A 57 -21.91 17.68 -24.17
N GLY A 58 -21.83 17.14 -22.95
CA GLY A 58 -22.25 17.78 -21.71
C GLY A 58 -21.00 18.11 -20.90
N ASP A 59 -20.73 19.41 -20.76
CA ASP A 59 -19.52 20.02 -20.21
C ASP A 59 -19.44 19.88 -18.68
N GLY A 60 -19.26 18.65 -18.20
CA GLY A 60 -19.05 18.31 -16.79
C GLY A 60 -17.76 17.51 -16.60
N LEU A 61 -16.99 17.81 -15.55
CA LEU A 61 -15.80 17.07 -15.16
C LEU A 61 -16.14 15.59 -14.90
N GLY A 62 -15.91 14.75 -15.91
CA GLY A 62 -16.13 13.31 -15.83
C GLY A 62 -15.00 12.60 -15.10
N CYS A 63 -15.27 11.38 -14.62
CA CYS A 63 -14.25 10.51 -14.02
C CYS A 63 -13.09 10.13 -14.97
N HIS A 64 -13.23 10.44 -16.26
CA HIS A 64 -12.26 10.15 -17.32
C HIS A 64 -11.48 11.39 -17.79
N GLY A 65 -11.69 12.56 -17.14
CA GLY A 65 -10.88 13.74 -17.40
C GLY A 65 -9.39 13.48 -17.14
N GLY A 66 -8.52 14.05 -17.97
CA GLY A 66 -7.08 13.86 -17.83
C GLY A 66 -6.56 14.41 -16.50
N GLN A 67 -5.44 13.87 -16.00
CA GLN A 67 -4.82 14.31 -14.73
C GLN A 67 -4.58 15.83 -14.68
N ALA A 68 -4.10 16.39 -15.80
CA ALA A 68 -3.83 17.82 -15.93
C ALA A 68 -5.10 18.68 -15.87
N GLU A 69 -6.18 18.22 -16.50
CA GLU A 69 -7.47 18.91 -16.51
C GLU A 69 -8.11 18.91 -15.12
N MET A 70 -8.14 17.75 -14.46
CA MET A 70 -8.65 17.60 -13.09
C MET A 70 -7.87 18.45 -12.09
N ARG A 71 -6.54 18.53 -12.26
CA ARG A 71 -5.68 19.40 -11.46
C ARG A 71 -5.99 20.88 -11.70
N ALA A 72 -6.08 21.31 -12.95
CA ALA A 72 -6.41 22.69 -13.28
C ALA A 72 -7.82 23.09 -12.78
N ALA A 73 -8.78 22.17 -12.82
CA ALA A 73 -10.11 22.37 -12.24
C ALA A 73 -10.04 22.53 -10.71
N ALA A 74 -9.31 21.65 -10.01
CA ALA A 74 -9.10 21.74 -8.57
C ALA A 74 -8.46 23.08 -8.16
N GLU A 75 -7.44 23.53 -8.87
CA GLU A 75 -6.75 24.81 -8.64
C GLU A 75 -7.73 25.98 -8.82
N LYS A 76 -8.52 25.99 -9.91
CA LYS A 76 -9.59 26.99 -10.12
C LYS A 76 -10.68 26.95 -9.05
N ALA A 77 -10.95 25.78 -8.48
CA ALA A 77 -11.91 25.59 -7.41
C ALA A 77 -11.35 25.89 -6.01
N GLY A 78 -10.13 26.45 -5.91
CA GLY A 78 -9.53 26.90 -4.66
C GLY A 78 -8.82 25.81 -3.86
N GLN A 79 -8.39 24.73 -4.51
CA GLN A 79 -7.62 23.64 -3.90
C GLN A 79 -6.10 23.78 -4.13
N SER A 80 -5.60 24.93 -4.56
CA SER A 80 -4.16 25.12 -4.84
C SER A 80 -3.29 24.84 -3.61
N GLU A 81 -3.67 25.33 -2.43
CA GLU A 81 -2.88 25.17 -1.20
C GLU A 81 -2.69 23.69 -0.81
N ILE A 82 -3.75 22.88 -0.89
CA ILE A 82 -3.67 21.45 -0.56
C ILE A 82 -2.86 20.67 -1.61
N LEU A 83 -2.97 21.04 -2.88
CA LEU A 83 -2.18 20.41 -3.95
C LEU A 83 -0.71 20.79 -3.89
N GLU A 84 -0.39 22.03 -3.52
CA GLU A 84 0.97 22.48 -3.24
C GLU A 84 1.55 21.75 -2.02
N ARG A 85 0.75 21.58 -0.96
CA ARG A 85 1.15 20.77 0.20
C ARG A 85 1.46 19.33 -0.20
N TYR A 86 0.62 18.69 -1.01
CA TYR A 86 0.86 17.34 -1.49
C TYR A 86 2.08 17.25 -2.40
N ALA A 87 2.32 18.24 -3.25
CA ALA A 87 3.53 18.27 -4.07
C ALA A 87 4.80 18.39 -3.22
N ALA A 88 4.75 19.11 -2.11
CA ALA A 88 5.86 19.24 -1.16
C ALA A 88 6.06 17.96 -0.33
N ASP A 89 4.98 17.38 0.19
CA ASP A 89 5.04 16.19 1.05
C ASP A 89 5.36 14.91 0.25
N TYR A 90 4.87 14.85 -1.00
CA TYR A 90 4.86 13.68 -1.88
C TYR A 90 5.39 14.04 -3.29
N PRO A 91 6.68 14.40 -3.43
CA PRO A 91 7.24 14.90 -4.69
C PRO A 91 7.18 13.82 -5.77
N LYS A 92 6.66 14.18 -6.96
CA LYS A 92 6.53 13.27 -8.11
C LYS A 92 7.88 13.00 -8.76
N GLY A 93 7.99 11.85 -9.44
CA GLY A 93 9.17 11.49 -10.21
C GLY A 93 9.16 12.07 -11.63
N PRO A 94 10.16 11.74 -12.46
CA PRO A 94 10.23 12.12 -13.88
C PRO A 94 9.04 11.65 -14.71
N HIS A 95 8.29 10.67 -14.20
CA HIS A 95 7.02 10.20 -14.73
C HIS A 95 5.93 10.40 -13.67
N ASP A 96 4.75 10.82 -14.11
CA ASP A 96 3.66 11.23 -13.22
C ASP A 96 2.92 10.05 -12.53
N GLN A 97 3.25 8.80 -12.88
CA GLN A 97 2.58 7.61 -12.35
C GLN A 97 3.58 6.51 -11.97
N PRO A 98 4.07 6.46 -10.72
CA PRO A 98 4.66 5.23 -10.21
C PRO A 98 3.58 4.14 -10.16
N GLN A 99 3.98 2.87 -10.33
CA GLN A 99 3.02 1.77 -10.27
C GLN A 99 2.38 1.72 -8.88
N SER A 100 1.05 1.86 -8.80
CA SER A 100 0.31 1.85 -7.53
C SER A 100 -1.16 1.51 -7.76
N MET A 101 -1.83 1.03 -6.72
CA MET A 101 -3.29 1.07 -6.64
C MET A 101 -3.81 2.52 -6.50
N CYS A 102 -5.12 2.71 -6.63
CA CYS A 102 -5.77 3.99 -6.35
C CYS A 102 -5.30 4.55 -4.99
N PRO A 103 -4.81 5.79 -4.90
CA PRO A 103 -4.29 6.36 -3.65
C PRO A 103 -5.29 6.28 -2.50
N ALA A 104 -6.57 6.56 -2.74
CA ALA A 104 -7.62 6.51 -1.73
C ALA A 104 -7.77 5.15 -1.03
N PHE A 105 -7.26 4.05 -1.61
CA PHE A 105 -7.19 2.77 -0.92
C PHE A 105 -6.36 2.85 0.37
N GLY A 106 -5.26 3.60 0.36
CA GLY A 106 -4.38 3.75 1.51
C GLY A 106 -5.05 4.40 2.70
N SER A 107 -5.66 5.56 2.48
CA SER A 107 -6.41 6.28 3.52
C SER A 107 -7.62 5.47 4.00
N LEU A 108 -8.36 4.83 3.09
CA LEU A 108 -9.47 3.96 3.43
C LEU A 108 -9.02 2.77 4.31
N ARG A 109 -7.90 2.12 3.96
CA ARG A 109 -7.33 1.02 4.74
C ARG A 109 -6.97 1.45 6.16
N VAL A 110 -6.41 2.65 6.34
CA VAL A 110 -6.13 3.20 7.67
C VAL A 110 -7.43 3.42 8.45
N GLY A 111 -8.41 4.11 7.86
CA GLY A 111 -9.69 4.40 8.52
C GLY A 111 -10.45 3.13 8.94
N LEU A 112 -10.52 2.12 8.07
CA LEU A 112 -11.24 0.87 8.35
C LEU A 112 -10.58 -0.01 9.43
N ARG A 113 -9.29 0.19 9.71
CA ARG A 113 -8.58 -0.54 10.77
C ARG A 113 -8.80 0.06 12.15
N MET A 114 -9.12 1.36 12.23
CA MET A 114 -9.39 2.05 13.50
C MET A 114 -10.71 1.62 14.11
N ARG A 115 -10.72 1.26 15.39
CA ARG A 115 -11.92 1.02 16.22
C ARG A 115 -12.69 2.31 16.43
N ARG A 116 -14.02 2.20 16.50
CA ARG A 116 -14.92 3.33 16.75
C ARG A 116 -14.68 4.49 15.77
N THR A 117 -14.40 4.17 14.51
CA THR A 117 -14.25 5.15 13.45
C THR A 117 -15.20 4.82 12.31
N ALA A 118 -16.01 5.80 11.89
CA ALA A 118 -16.77 5.71 10.66
C ALA A 118 -15.91 6.24 9.51
N THR A 119 -15.88 5.55 8.36
CA THR A 119 -15.13 6.00 7.18
C THR A 119 -16.09 6.15 6.01
N VAL A 120 -16.17 7.36 5.46
CA VAL A 120 -17.11 7.77 4.41
C VAL A 120 -16.32 8.22 3.19
N LEU A 121 -16.68 7.70 2.02
CA LEU A 121 -16.13 8.13 0.73
C LEU A 121 -17.13 9.03 0.01
N SER A 122 -16.62 10.14 -0.52
CA SER A 122 -17.31 10.98 -1.50
C SER A 122 -16.67 10.73 -2.86
N GLY A 123 -17.40 10.08 -3.77
CA GLY A 123 -16.83 9.53 -4.99
C GLY A 123 -17.88 8.97 -5.97
N SER A 124 -17.44 8.57 -7.16
CA SER A 124 -18.33 7.87 -8.08
C SER A 124 -18.58 6.44 -7.58
N ALA A 125 -19.71 5.86 -7.98
CA ALA A 125 -20.08 4.50 -7.58
C ALA A 125 -19.01 3.47 -7.99
N CYS A 126 -18.35 3.65 -9.14
CA CYS A 126 -17.28 2.77 -9.59
C CYS A 126 -16.04 2.83 -8.69
N CYS A 127 -15.63 4.03 -8.25
CA CYS A 127 -14.52 4.18 -7.32
C CYS A 127 -14.85 3.52 -5.97
N VAL A 128 -16.03 3.78 -5.42
CA VAL A 128 -16.42 3.23 -4.11
C VAL A 128 -16.59 1.72 -4.16
N TYR A 129 -17.14 1.17 -5.24
CA TYR A 129 -17.17 -0.28 -5.45
C TYR A 129 -15.77 -0.89 -5.48
N GLY A 130 -14.87 -0.35 -6.31
CA GLY A 130 -13.50 -0.86 -6.44
C GLY A 130 -12.71 -0.75 -5.13
N LEU A 131 -12.81 0.40 -4.44
CA LEU A 131 -12.18 0.65 -3.15
C LEU A 131 -12.74 -0.28 -2.04
N SER A 132 -14.05 -0.48 -2.01
CA SER A 132 -14.67 -1.42 -1.08
C SER A 132 -14.16 -2.83 -1.34
N PHE A 133 -14.16 -3.29 -2.59
CA PHE A 133 -13.67 -4.62 -2.96
C PHE A 133 -12.22 -4.84 -2.49
N VAL A 134 -11.30 -3.94 -2.85
CA VAL A 134 -9.88 -4.10 -2.51
C VAL A 134 -9.65 -4.00 -0.99
N SER A 135 -10.35 -3.11 -0.27
CA SER A 135 -10.26 -3.03 1.20
C SER A 135 -10.70 -4.30 1.90
N HIS A 136 -11.80 -4.91 1.46
CA HIS A 136 -12.26 -6.19 2.02
C HIS A 136 -11.32 -7.34 1.67
N PHE A 137 -10.75 -7.34 0.45
CA PHE A 137 -9.74 -8.31 0.03
C PHE A 137 -8.50 -8.29 0.93
N TYR A 138 -8.02 -7.11 1.31
CA TYR A 138 -6.89 -6.93 2.25
C TYR A 138 -7.30 -6.93 3.74
N GLY A 139 -8.44 -7.54 4.07
CA GLY A 139 -8.84 -7.85 5.45
C GLY A 139 -9.46 -6.70 6.24
N ALA A 140 -9.70 -5.54 5.63
CA ALA A 140 -10.38 -4.41 6.27
C ALA A 140 -11.90 -4.50 6.04
N ARG A 141 -12.55 -5.47 6.68
CA ARG A 141 -13.97 -5.85 6.42
C ARG A 141 -15.04 -4.97 7.07
N ARG A 142 -14.73 -3.71 7.38
CA ARG A 142 -15.69 -2.81 8.02
C ARG A 142 -16.52 -2.05 7.00
N THR A 143 -17.68 -1.58 7.42
CA THR A 143 -18.60 -0.79 6.59
C THR A 143 -17.90 0.45 6.03
N VAL A 144 -18.02 0.64 4.72
CA VAL A 144 -17.62 1.85 4.01
C VAL A 144 -18.87 2.70 3.80
N GLY A 145 -18.90 3.88 4.41
CA GLY A 145 -19.93 4.88 4.14
C GLY A 145 -19.74 5.48 2.75
N TYR A 146 -20.84 5.85 2.10
CA TYR A 146 -20.82 6.39 0.74
C TYR A 146 -21.77 7.57 0.61
N VAL A 147 -21.25 8.70 0.10
CA VAL A 147 -22.08 9.80 -0.39
C VAL A 147 -21.94 9.85 -1.91
N PRO A 148 -23.00 9.49 -2.67
CA PRO A 148 -22.97 9.52 -4.12
C PRO A 148 -23.08 10.94 -4.67
N PHE A 149 -22.68 11.09 -5.92
CA PHE A 149 -22.92 12.29 -6.71
C PHE A 149 -23.37 11.93 -8.12
N ASP A 150 -23.98 12.91 -8.77
CA ASP A 150 -24.29 13.00 -10.18
C ASP A 150 -23.92 14.40 -10.69
N SER A 151 -24.14 14.67 -11.97
CA SER A 151 -23.78 15.96 -12.57
C SER A 151 -24.49 17.14 -11.91
N GLU A 152 -25.75 16.98 -11.46
CA GLU A 152 -26.53 18.03 -10.82
C GLU A 152 -25.99 18.36 -9.42
N THR A 153 -25.78 17.34 -8.60
CA THR A 153 -25.29 17.49 -7.23
C THR A 153 -23.88 18.06 -7.13
N LEU A 154 -23.04 17.83 -8.16
CA LEU A 154 -21.70 18.43 -8.27
C LEU A 154 -21.75 19.94 -8.51
N VAL A 155 -22.66 20.43 -9.37
CA VAL A 155 -22.69 21.85 -9.75
C VAL A 155 -23.57 22.70 -8.83
N THR A 156 -24.54 22.09 -8.16
CA THR A 156 -25.48 22.79 -7.25
C THR A 156 -24.94 22.96 -5.83
N GLY A 157 -23.80 22.35 -5.50
CA GLY A 157 -23.26 22.30 -4.13
C GLY A 157 -23.97 21.31 -3.21
N LYS A 158 -25.01 20.62 -3.70
CA LYS A 158 -25.78 19.63 -2.93
C LYS A 158 -24.90 18.49 -2.38
N LEU A 159 -23.85 18.09 -3.10
CA LEU A 159 -22.92 17.07 -2.60
C LEU A 159 -22.31 17.44 -1.23
N PHE A 160 -21.94 18.70 -1.00
CA PHE A 160 -21.41 19.13 0.30
C PHE A 160 -22.49 19.05 1.39
N GLU A 161 -23.72 19.45 1.08
CA GLU A 161 -24.84 19.37 2.01
C GLU A 161 -25.17 17.92 2.39
N ASP A 162 -25.12 17.00 1.42
CA ASP A 162 -25.33 15.57 1.65
C ASP A 162 -24.21 14.96 2.52
N ILE A 163 -22.96 15.39 2.30
CA ILE A 163 -21.83 15.04 3.18
C ILE A 163 -22.05 15.58 4.59
N ARG A 164 -22.47 16.84 4.73
CA ARG A 164 -22.75 17.47 6.02
C ARG A 164 -23.85 16.70 6.76
N GLU A 165 -24.93 16.37 6.09
CA GLU A 165 -26.02 15.55 6.66
C GLU A 165 -25.52 14.17 7.08
N ALA A 166 -24.68 13.52 6.27
CA ALA A 166 -24.10 12.22 6.58
C ALA A 166 -23.23 12.26 7.86
N VAL A 167 -22.38 13.28 8.03
CA VAL A 167 -21.57 13.38 9.26
C VAL A 167 -22.42 13.67 10.49
N HIS A 168 -23.48 14.47 10.39
CA HIS A 168 -24.41 14.69 11.49
C HIS A 168 -25.15 13.41 11.90
N LYS A 169 -25.54 12.58 10.92
CA LYS A 169 -26.19 11.28 11.19
C LYS A 169 -25.24 10.27 11.83
N LEU A 170 -23.96 10.29 11.45
CA LEU A 170 -22.96 9.34 11.94
C LEU A 170 -22.31 9.76 13.26
N ALA A 171 -22.36 11.03 13.65
CA ALA A 171 -21.73 11.56 14.86
C ALA A 171 -22.48 11.16 16.14
N ASP A 172 -22.40 9.88 16.46
CA ASP A 172 -22.93 9.22 17.64
C ASP A 172 -21.76 8.82 18.57
N PRO A 173 -21.54 9.51 19.70
CA PRO A 173 -20.41 9.25 20.60
C PRO A 173 -20.48 7.89 21.29
N ASP A 174 -21.64 7.24 21.35
CA ASP A 174 -21.73 5.88 21.88
C ASP A 174 -21.09 4.86 20.91
N LYS A 175 -21.01 5.19 19.62
CA LYS A 175 -20.49 4.30 18.57
C LYS A 175 -19.11 4.72 18.04
N TYR A 176 -18.86 6.02 17.91
CA TYR A 176 -17.70 6.54 17.20
C TYR A 176 -16.95 7.59 18.00
N ASP A 177 -15.62 7.54 17.93
CA ASP A 177 -14.69 8.56 18.41
C ASP A 177 -14.34 9.55 17.28
N ALA A 178 -14.43 9.10 16.01
CA ALA A 178 -14.20 9.90 14.83
C ALA A 178 -15.05 9.46 13.61
N VAL A 179 -15.38 10.41 12.74
CA VAL A 179 -15.93 10.22 11.40
C VAL A 179 -14.93 10.79 10.40
N ILE A 180 -14.43 9.94 9.51
CA ILE A 180 -13.52 10.31 8.44
C ILE A 180 -14.34 10.45 7.15
N VAL A 181 -14.20 11.58 6.48
CA VAL A 181 -14.77 11.83 5.15
C VAL A 181 -13.64 12.06 4.17
N THR A 182 -13.59 11.25 3.11
CA THR A 182 -12.56 11.33 2.08
C THR A 182 -13.17 11.74 0.75
N ASN A 183 -12.76 12.90 0.23
CA ASN A 183 -13.01 13.27 -1.16
C ASN A 183 -12.09 12.47 -2.09
N LEU A 184 -12.67 11.89 -3.14
CA LEU A 184 -11.93 11.28 -4.25
C LEU A 184 -11.65 12.31 -5.36
N CYS A 185 -11.16 11.84 -6.52
CA CYS A 185 -10.74 12.70 -7.64
C CYS A 185 -11.78 13.74 -8.04
N VAL A 186 -13.01 13.32 -8.36
CA VAL A 186 -14.04 14.25 -8.87
C VAL A 186 -14.48 15.26 -7.81
N PRO A 187 -14.87 14.87 -6.57
CA PRO A 187 -15.23 15.86 -5.54
C PRO A 187 -14.10 16.84 -5.21
N THR A 188 -12.84 16.38 -5.23
CA THR A 188 -11.67 17.27 -5.07
C THR A 188 -11.56 18.27 -6.21
N ALA A 189 -11.67 17.81 -7.47
CA ALA A 189 -11.58 18.66 -8.65
C ALA A 189 -12.74 19.66 -8.76
N SER A 190 -13.93 19.27 -8.30
CA SER A 190 -15.10 20.13 -8.21
C SER A 190 -15.08 21.09 -7.01
N GLY A 191 -14.05 21.03 -6.15
CA GLY A 191 -13.87 21.98 -5.05
C GLY A 191 -14.78 21.74 -3.84
N VAL A 192 -15.26 20.52 -3.62
CA VAL A 192 -16.13 20.19 -2.47
C VAL A 192 -15.38 20.49 -1.15
N PRO A 193 -15.83 21.47 -0.34
CA PRO A 193 -14.98 22.08 0.67
C PRO A 193 -15.10 21.38 2.03
N LEU A 194 -14.52 20.18 2.20
CA LEU A 194 -14.56 19.43 3.46
C LEU A 194 -14.04 20.21 4.68
N ARG A 195 -13.19 21.23 4.45
CA ARG A 195 -12.72 22.17 5.49
C ARG A 195 -13.84 22.93 6.22
N LEU A 196 -15.02 23.07 5.58
CA LEU A 196 -16.19 23.74 6.16
C LEU A 196 -17.03 22.82 7.05
N LEU A 197 -16.75 21.52 7.10
CA LEU A 197 -17.39 20.63 8.06
C LEU A 197 -17.01 21.06 9.49
N PRO A 198 -17.95 20.96 10.46
CA PRO A 198 -17.62 21.22 11.85
C PRO A 198 -16.51 20.27 12.29
N LYS A 199 -15.55 20.74 13.10
CA LYS A 199 -14.43 19.89 13.58
C LYS A 199 -14.90 18.77 14.50
N GLU A 200 -15.99 19.02 15.23
CA GLU A 200 -16.59 18.07 16.16
C GLU A 200 -18.11 18.19 16.14
N ILE A 201 -18.81 17.06 16.29
CA ILE A 201 -20.27 16.99 16.51
C ILE A 201 -20.50 16.01 17.66
N ASN A 202 -21.19 16.44 18.73
CA ASN A 202 -21.51 15.60 19.90
C ASN A 202 -20.29 14.90 20.53
N GLY A 203 -19.10 15.51 20.54
CA GLY A 203 -17.86 14.87 21.02
C GLY A 203 -17.19 13.93 20.01
N VAL A 204 -17.77 13.74 18.81
CA VAL A 204 -17.20 12.93 17.72
C VAL A 204 -16.44 13.82 16.76
N ARG A 205 -15.19 13.49 16.50
CA ARG A 205 -14.29 14.27 15.64
C ARG A 205 -14.62 14.06 14.18
N ILE A 206 -14.68 15.13 13.40
CA ILE A 206 -14.95 15.05 11.96
C ILE A 206 -13.69 15.42 11.19
N ILE A 207 -13.21 14.46 10.40
CA ILE A 207 -11.92 14.55 9.71
C ILE A 207 -12.17 14.48 8.21
N GLY A 208 -12.12 15.65 7.56
CA GLY A 208 -12.18 15.77 6.12
C GLY A 208 -10.79 15.71 5.51
N ILE A 209 -10.56 14.83 4.53
CA ILE A 209 -9.33 14.77 3.73
C ILE A 209 -9.65 14.64 2.24
N ASP A 210 -8.78 15.17 1.39
CA ASP A 210 -8.84 14.99 -0.06
C ASP A 210 -7.75 14.00 -0.49
N VAL A 211 -8.12 12.92 -1.16
CA VAL A 211 -7.14 11.95 -1.70
C VAL A 211 -7.35 11.76 -3.20
N PRO A 212 -7.11 12.82 -4.00
CA PRO A 212 -7.21 12.73 -5.45
C PRO A 212 -6.05 11.92 -6.03
N GLY A 213 -6.35 11.04 -6.98
CA GLY A 213 -5.34 10.30 -7.75
C GLY A 213 -4.39 11.20 -8.55
N PHE A 214 -4.79 12.45 -8.82
CA PHE A 214 -3.94 13.42 -9.50
C PHE A 214 -2.98 14.19 -8.57
N GLY A 215 -3.24 14.18 -7.26
CA GLY A 215 -2.47 14.93 -6.25
C GLY A 215 -1.62 14.05 -5.33
N VAL A 216 -2.12 12.90 -4.91
CA VAL A 216 -1.40 11.94 -4.06
C VAL A 216 -0.84 10.82 -4.95
N PRO A 217 0.48 10.61 -5.05
CA PRO A 217 1.04 9.72 -6.09
C PRO A 217 0.77 8.22 -5.86
N THR A 218 0.77 7.77 -4.60
CA THR A 218 0.60 6.35 -4.27
C THR A 218 -0.40 6.12 -3.13
N HIS A 219 -0.91 4.90 -3.05
CA HIS A 219 -1.72 4.48 -1.91
C HIS A 219 -0.90 4.34 -0.61
N ALA A 220 0.43 4.13 -0.68
CA ALA A 220 1.27 4.20 0.52
C ALA A 220 1.23 5.61 1.12
N GLU A 221 1.46 6.63 0.29
CA GLU A 221 1.45 8.04 0.71
C GLU A 221 0.07 8.52 1.19
N ALA A 222 -1.03 7.96 0.66
CA ALA A 222 -2.36 8.24 1.18
C ALA A 222 -2.59 7.74 2.62
N LYS A 223 -1.85 6.72 3.08
CA LYS A 223 -1.86 6.30 4.50
C LYS A 223 -1.33 7.44 5.37
N ASP A 224 -0.30 8.13 4.89
CA ASP A 224 0.28 9.29 5.56
C ASP A 224 -0.63 10.51 5.55
N VAL A 225 -1.35 10.77 4.44
CA VAL A 225 -2.36 11.84 4.39
C VAL A 225 -3.36 11.73 5.54
N LEU A 226 -3.95 10.54 5.75
CA LEU A 226 -4.90 10.37 6.84
C LEU A 226 -4.20 10.34 8.20
N SER A 227 -3.07 9.65 8.34
CA SER A 227 -2.35 9.55 9.62
C SER A 227 -1.87 10.91 10.12
N GLY A 228 -1.31 11.73 9.23
CA GLY A 228 -0.90 13.10 9.52
C GLY A 228 -2.09 13.99 9.87
N ALA A 229 -3.23 13.88 9.17
CA ALA A 229 -4.43 14.64 9.52
C ALA A 229 -4.96 14.29 10.92
N MET A 230 -4.93 13.01 11.28
CA MET A 230 -5.35 12.54 12.62
C MET A 230 -4.36 12.96 13.70
N LEU A 231 -3.06 12.84 13.46
CA LEU A 231 -2.01 13.30 14.37
C LEU A 231 -2.09 14.80 14.60
N ARG A 232 -2.32 15.59 13.54
CA ARG A 232 -2.52 17.04 13.64
C ARG A 232 -3.69 17.36 14.57
N TYR A 233 -4.83 16.70 14.36
CA TYR A 233 -6.01 16.89 15.21
C TYR A 233 -5.69 16.53 16.66
N ALA A 234 -5.12 15.33 16.90
CA ALA A 234 -4.79 14.86 18.23
C ALA A 234 -3.75 15.75 18.94
N ARG A 235 -2.76 16.26 18.21
CA ARG A 235 -1.76 17.22 18.72
C ARG A 235 -2.44 18.52 19.15
N THR A 236 -3.30 19.09 18.30
CA THR A 236 -4.03 20.31 18.65
C THR A 236 -4.89 20.12 19.91
N GLU A 237 -5.54 18.97 20.08
CA GLU A 237 -6.28 18.68 21.31
C GLU A 237 -5.38 18.59 22.54
N ALA A 238 -4.24 17.92 22.42
CA ALA A 238 -3.26 17.79 23.51
C ALA A 238 -2.64 19.15 23.90
N GLU A 239 -2.46 20.06 22.94
CA GLU A 239 -1.97 21.42 23.17
C GLU A 239 -3.03 22.30 23.87
N LEU A 240 -4.32 22.04 23.66
CA LEU A 240 -5.41 22.78 24.31
C LEU A 240 -5.66 22.34 25.75
N GLY A 241 -5.30 21.12 26.12
CA GLY A 241 -5.44 20.65 27.50
C GLY A 241 -5.36 19.13 27.67
N PRO A 242 -5.73 18.63 28.87
CA PRO A 242 -5.69 17.21 29.18
C PRO A 242 -6.55 16.37 28.24
N VAL A 243 -5.96 15.30 27.70
CA VAL A 243 -6.62 14.33 26.81
C VAL A 243 -6.82 12.99 27.50
N GLN A 244 -7.70 12.17 26.93
CA GLN A 244 -8.03 10.86 27.50
C GLN A 244 -6.84 9.89 27.36
N ALA A 245 -6.47 9.26 28.46
CA ALA A 245 -5.44 8.21 28.46
C ALA A 245 -5.84 7.02 27.56
N PRO A 246 -4.87 6.35 26.93
CA PRO A 246 -5.12 5.12 26.18
C PRO A 246 -5.71 4.03 27.10
N ARG A 247 -6.36 3.01 26.52
CA ARG A 247 -7.10 1.99 27.29
C ARG A 247 -6.24 1.22 28.31
N GLY A 248 -4.95 1.05 28.04
CA GLY A 248 -4.00 0.40 28.93
C GLY A 248 -3.34 1.33 29.96
N GLY A 249 -3.70 2.62 29.98
CA GLY A 249 -2.99 3.64 30.74
C GLY A 249 -1.67 4.07 30.07
N PRO A 250 -1.03 5.13 30.59
CA PRO A 250 0.28 5.57 30.12
C PRO A 250 1.34 4.49 30.40
N SER A 251 2.40 4.49 29.61
CA SER A 251 3.54 3.58 29.79
C SER A 251 4.36 3.96 31.02
N ASP A 252 4.83 2.96 31.78
CA ASP A 252 5.75 3.16 32.90
C ASP A 252 7.18 3.55 32.46
N LYS A 253 7.52 3.31 31.18
CA LYS A 253 8.82 3.66 30.58
C LYS A 253 8.64 4.65 29.43
N PRO A 254 9.62 5.50 29.12
CA PRO A 254 9.62 6.29 27.90
C PRO A 254 9.45 5.40 26.67
N THR A 255 8.57 5.81 25.75
CA THR A 255 8.17 5.00 24.60
C THR A 255 8.88 5.43 23.32
N ILE A 256 9.06 4.48 22.41
CA ILE A 256 9.43 4.75 21.02
C ILE A 256 8.19 4.51 20.16
N THR A 257 7.63 5.58 19.60
CA THR A 257 6.50 5.47 18.68
C THR A 257 6.94 4.84 17.38
N LEU A 258 6.17 3.86 16.88
CA LEU A 258 6.53 3.06 15.71
C LEU A 258 5.75 3.56 14.49
N LEU A 259 6.41 4.29 13.59
CA LEU A 259 5.77 4.89 12.42
C LEU A 259 5.99 4.03 11.18
N GLY A 260 4.91 3.40 10.71
CA GLY A 260 4.89 2.47 9.59
C GLY A 260 3.86 1.35 9.79
N GLU A 261 3.45 0.72 8.69
CA GLU A 261 2.63 -0.49 8.80
C GLU A 261 3.53 -1.71 8.99
N MET A 262 3.34 -2.44 10.08
CA MET A 262 4.19 -3.58 10.42
C MET A 262 3.39 -4.86 10.58
N PHE A 263 4.09 -5.98 10.60
CA PHE A 263 3.49 -7.27 10.93
C PHE A 263 3.13 -7.32 12.44
N PRO A 264 2.05 -7.99 12.88
CA PRO A 264 1.65 -7.99 14.29
C PRO A 264 2.72 -8.43 15.31
N ALA A 265 3.68 -9.26 14.89
CA ALA A 265 4.78 -9.69 15.76
C ALA A 265 5.96 -8.69 15.84
N ASP A 266 6.07 -7.76 14.88
CA ASP A 266 7.16 -6.80 14.81
C ASP A 266 7.24 -5.88 16.04
N PRO A 267 6.14 -5.27 16.56
CA PRO A 267 6.18 -4.50 17.79
C PRO A 267 6.74 -5.26 19.00
N VAL A 268 6.48 -6.58 19.09
CA VAL A 268 6.97 -7.43 20.18
C VAL A 268 8.49 -7.56 20.09
N GLY A 269 9.00 -7.87 18.90
CA GLY A 269 10.45 -7.95 18.66
C GLY A 269 11.18 -6.63 18.89
N LEU A 270 10.58 -5.52 18.45
CA LEU A 270 11.09 -4.17 18.73
C LEU A 270 11.10 -3.87 20.24
N GLY A 271 10.01 -4.22 20.96
CA GLY A 271 9.94 -4.07 22.41
C GLY A 271 11.04 -4.83 23.15
N MET A 272 11.36 -6.05 22.73
CA MET A 272 12.46 -6.84 23.31
C MET A 272 13.83 -6.17 23.10
N MET A 273 14.06 -5.53 21.96
CA MET A 273 15.32 -4.82 21.69
C MET A 273 15.41 -3.48 22.43
N LEU A 274 14.28 -2.81 22.66
CA LEU A 274 14.19 -1.55 23.39
C LEU A 274 14.28 -1.73 24.92
N GLU A 275 13.84 -2.88 25.45
CA GLU A 275 13.77 -3.11 26.89
C GLU A 275 15.12 -2.91 27.63
N PRO A 276 16.27 -3.45 27.15
CA PRO A 276 17.57 -3.26 27.82
C PRO A 276 18.05 -1.81 27.81
N LEU A 277 17.53 -0.98 26.91
CA LEU A 277 17.79 0.46 26.85
C LEU A 277 16.93 1.27 27.83
N GLY A 278 16.07 0.61 28.61
CA GLY A 278 15.12 1.27 29.51
C GLY A 278 13.91 1.88 28.79
N LEU A 279 13.69 1.51 27.52
CA LEU A 279 12.62 2.02 26.68
C LEU A 279 11.50 0.97 26.53
N ALA A 280 10.32 1.43 26.10
CA ALA A 280 9.21 0.57 25.68
C ALA A 280 8.83 0.82 24.22
N ALA A 281 8.28 -0.20 23.55
CA ALA A 281 7.60 0.02 22.28
C ALA A 281 6.31 0.82 22.51
N GLY A 282 6.20 1.97 21.85
CA GLY A 282 5.01 2.81 21.86
C GLY A 282 3.95 2.34 20.86
N PRO A 283 2.85 3.09 20.71
CA PRO A 283 1.83 2.80 19.72
C PRO A 283 2.39 2.79 18.30
N VAL A 284 1.76 1.98 17.45
CA VAL A 284 2.01 1.99 16.01
C VAL A 284 1.18 3.09 15.37
N VAL A 285 1.79 3.89 14.49
CA VAL A 285 1.10 4.83 13.62
C VAL A 285 1.22 4.34 12.19
N PRO A 286 0.10 4.07 11.47
CA PRO A 286 -1.29 4.40 11.80
C PRO A 286 -1.88 3.59 12.98
N THR A 287 -2.63 4.25 13.87
CA THR A 287 -3.15 3.66 15.12
C THR A 287 -4.42 2.83 14.92
N ARG A 288 -4.81 2.07 15.95
CA ARG A 288 -6.04 1.26 15.98
C ARG A 288 -7.14 1.89 16.80
N GLU A 289 -6.82 2.82 17.69
CA GLU A 289 -7.78 3.59 18.48
C GLU A 289 -7.40 5.08 18.47
N TRP A 290 -8.38 5.97 18.62
CA TRP A 290 -8.11 7.41 18.61
C TRP A 290 -7.13 7.82 19.72
N ARG A 291 -7.34 7.32 20.94
CA ARG A 291 -6.54 7.66 22.12
C ARG A 291 -5.07 7.22 22.00
N GLU A 292 -4.77 6.26 21.14
CA GLU A 292 -3.39 5.86 20.85
C GLU A 292 -2.60 6.97 20.14
N LEU A 293 -3.26 7.91 19.46
CA LEU A 293 -2.59 9.07 18.85
C LEU A 293 -1.96 9.97 19.91
N TYR A 294 -2.64 10.19 21.05
CA TYR A 294 -2.07 10.95 22.16
C TYR A 294 -0.86 10.24 22.76
N ALA A 295 -0.96 8.93 22.95
CA ALA A 295 0.16 8.13 23.45
C ALA A 295 1.33 8.06 22.44
N ALA A 296 1.04 8.12 21.14
CA ALA A 296 2.06 8.20 20.10
C ALA A 296 2.80 9.54 20.14
N LEU A 297 2.08 10.64 20.42
CA LEU A 297 2.65 11.98 20.61
C LEU A 297 3.41 12.11 21.94
N ASP A 298 3.11 11.28 22.94
CA ASP A 298 3.82 11.21 24.22
C ASP A 298 4.95 10.17 24.21
N CYS A 299 5.93 10.38 23.33
CA CYS A 299 7.07 9.49 23.15
C CYS A 299 8.42 10.18 23.40
N ALA A 300 9.45 9.39 23.67
CA ALA A 300 10.84 9.85 23.72
C ALA A 300 11.38 10.15 22.31
N ALA A 301 11.07 9.29 21.35
CA ALA A 301 11.42 9.44 19.94
C ALA A 301 10.46 8.65 19.05
N VAL A 302 10.47 8.96 17.76
CA VAL A 302 9.71 8.23 16.73
C VAL A 302 10.67 7.40 15.88
N ALA A 303 10.43 6.10 15.79
CA ALA A 303 11.07 5.24 14.81
C ALA A 303 10.27 5.31 13.50
N ALA A 304 10.77 6.07 12.51
CA ALA A 304 10.21 6.18 11.16
C ALA A 304 10.61 4.96 10.31
N LEU A 305 10.12 3.79 10.72
CA LEU A 305 10.39 2.50 10.10
C LEU A 305 9.99 2.50 8.61
N HIS A 306 8.88 3.17 8.26
CA HIS A 306 8.54 3.46 6.88
C HIS A 306 8.85 4.94 6.58
N PRO A 307 9.88 5.24 5.76
CA PRO A 307 10.47 6.57 5.70
C PRO A 307 9.69 7.60 4.85
N PHE A 308 8.53 7.23 4.30
CA PHE A 308 7.70 8.08 3.43
C PHE A 308 6.58 8.85 4.15
N TYR A 309 6.41 8.66 5.46
CA TYR A 309 5.35 9.31 6.26
C TYR A 309 5.64 10.80 6.55
N THR A 310 5.87 11.60 5.52
CA THR A 310 6.27 13.02 5.60
C THR A 310 5.32 13.88 6.44
N ALA A 311 4.01 13.78 6.21
CA ALA A 311 3.00 14.56 6.92
C ALA A 311 2.92 14.16 8.40
N SER A 312 2.97 12.87 8.71
CA SER A 312 2.99 12.38 10.09
C SER A 312 4.26 12.80 10.82
N MET A 313 5.42 12.68 10.18
CA MET A 313 6.71 13.11 10.75
C MET A 313 6.73 14.59 11.06
N ARG A 314 6.13 15.43 10.20
CA ARG A 314 5.97 16.87 10.47
C ARG A 314 5.21 17.12 11.77
N GLU A 315 4.08 16.44 12.00
CA GLU A 315 3.30 16.65 13.24
C GLU A 315 4.07 16.20 14.49
N PHE A 316 4.87 15.13 14.40
CA PHE A 316 5.77 14.73 15.50
C PHE A 316 6.87 15.76 15.77
N GLN A 317 7.46 16.32 14.72
CA GLN A 317 8.47 17.39 14.85
C GLN A 317 7.86 18.66 15.45
N GLU A 318 6.65 19.03 15.04
CA GLU A 318 5.90 20.15 15.65
C GLU A 318 5.60 19.89 17.13
N ALA A 319 5.37 18.63 17.53
CA ALA A 319 5.25 18.22 18.93
C ALA A 319 6.62 18.07 19.66
N GLY A 320 7.73 18.47 19.03
CA GLY A 320 9.07 18.43 19.61
C GLY A 320 9.68 17.03 19.73
N ARG A 321 9.21 16.04 18.96
CA ARG A 321 9.70 14.66 19.03
C ARG A 321 10.80 14.39 17.99
N PRO A 322 11.96 13.86 18.40
CA PRO A 322 13.01 13.48 17.46
C PRO A 322 12.56 12.29 16.60
N ILE A 323 13.00 12.29 15.33
CA ILE A 323 12.69 11.23 14.35
C ILE A 323 13.96 10.45 14.04
N VAL A 324 13.89 9.13 14.16
CA VAL A 324 14.95 8.19 13.78
C VAL A 324 14.48 7.43 12.54
N GLY A 325 15.17 7.60 11.41
CA GLY A 325 14.88 6.89 10.16
C GLY A 325 15.42 5.45 10.14
N SER A 326 15.12 4.73 9.05
CA SER A 326 15.45 3.30 8.89
C SER A 326 14.79 2.39 9.95
N ALA A 327 15.18 1.12 9.99
CA ALA A 327 14.62 0.10 10.85
C ALA A 327 15.68 -0.97 11.22
N PRO A 328 15.47 -1.73 12.32
CA PRO A 328 16.40 -2.78 12.73
C PRO A 328 16.20 -4.05 11.89
N VAL A 329 16.62 -3.98 10.62
CA VAL A 329 16.57 -5.07 9.64
C VAL A 329 17.97 -5.56 9.34
N GLY A 330 18.17 -6.87 9.40
CA GLY A 330 19.49 -7.46 9.29
C GLY A 330 20.39 -7.12 10.49
N HIS A 331 21.62 -7.59 10.45
CA HIS A 331 22.65 -7.31 11.43
C HIS A 331 23.08 -5.84 11.40
N ASP A 332 23.50 -5.33 10.23
CA ASP A 332 24.05 -3.97 10.12
C ASP A 332 22.98 -2.91 10.37
N GLY A 333 21.77 -3.13 9.84
CA GLY A 333 20.64 -2.22 10.06
C GLY A 333 20.22 -2.17 11.52
N THR A 334 20.20 -3.33 12.21
CA THR A 334 19.90 -3.36 13.66
C THR A 334 20.97 -2.65 14.48
N ALA A 335 22.26 -2.83 14.17
CA ALA A 335 23.34 -2.15 14.88
C ALA A 335 23.23 -0.63 14.75
N ALA A 336 23.04 -0.13 13.53
CA ALA A 336 22.90 1.30 13.25
C ALA A 336 21.63 1.90 13.88
N TRP A 337 20.52 1.17 13.83
CA TRP A 337 19.26 1.61 14.43
C TRP A 337 19.35 1.72 15.96
N LEU A 338 19.97 0.75 16.63
CA LEU A 338 20.19 0.81 18.09
C LEU A 338 21.10 1.98 18.50
N ASP A 339 22.14 2.28 17.70
CA ASP A 339 22.99 3.45 17.91
C ASP A 339 22.19 4.76 17.79
N ALA A 340 21.36 4.89 16.75
CA ALA A 340 20.56 6.08 16.51
C ALA A 340 19.45 6.30 17.56
N ILE A 341 18.78 5.22 18.00
CA ILE A 341 17.81 5.29 19.10
C ILE A 341 18.50 5.68 20.41
N GLY A 342 19.67 5.09 20.69
CA GLY A 342 20.46 5.40 21.86
C GLY A 342 20.85 6.88 21.92
N GLU A 343 21.34 7.42 20.80
CA GLU A 343 21.68 8.84 20.66
C GLU A 343 20.45 9.74 20.86
N ALA A 344 19.35 9.46 20.16
CA ALA A 344 18.12 10.27 20.24
C ALA A 344 17.52 10.32 21.64
N CYS A 345 17.71 9.27 22.45
CA CYS A 345 17.18 9.18 23.82
C CYS A 345 18.23 9.49 24.90
N GLY A 346 19.45 9.87 24.53
CA GLY A 346 20.53 10.16 25.50
C GLY A 346 21.00 8.96 26.32
N ILE A 347 20.93 7.75 25.75
CA ILE A 347 21.35 6.52 26.41
C ILE A 347 22.87 6.35 26.29
N SER A 348 23.52 5.96 27.38
CA SER A 348 24.98 5.76 27.40
C SER A 348 25.44 4.72 26.37
N ARG A 349 26.59 4.96 25.74
CA ARG A 349 27.17 4.06 24.74
C ARG A 349 27.36 2.64 25.27
N ASP A 350 27.80 2.48 26.51
CA ASP A 350 27.99 1.16 27.15
C ASP A 350 26.70 0.33 27.20
N CYS A 351 25.56 0.97 27.49
CA CYS A 351 24.25 0.31 27.50
C CYS A 351 23.80 -0.10 26.09
N VAL A 352 24.02 0.76 25.10
CA VAL A 352 23.75 0.46 23.68
C VAL A 352 24.64 -0.70 23.20
N ASP A 353 25.92 -0.68 23.52
CA ASP A 353 26.87 -1.73 23.14
C ASP A 353 26.53 -3.07 23.81
N GLN A 354 26.13 -3.08 25.08
CA GLN A 354 25.62 -4.29 25.75
C GLN A 354 24.36 -4.84 25.07
N THR A 355 23.44 -3.95 24.65
CA THR A 355 22.21 -4.34 23.94
C THR A 355 22.55 -4.96 22.58
N LYS A 356 23.45 -4.35 21.81
CA LYS A 356 23.94 -4.91 20.55
C LYS A 356 24.61 -6.27 20.75
N ASN A 357 25.47 -6.42 21.76
CA ASN A 357 26.13 -7.69 22.07
C ASN A 357 25.15 -8.82 22.42
N ARG A 358 23.95 -8.48 22.90
CA ARG A 358 22.88 -9.45 23.15
C ARG A 358 22.19 -9.90 21.86
N PHE A 359 21.81 -8.97 20.97
CA PHE A 359 20.93 -9.28 19.84
C PHE A 359 21.66 -9.54 18.52
N LEU A 360 22.75 -8.83 18.23
CA LEU A 360 23.45 -8.96 16.95
C LEU A 360 23.97 -10.39 16.67
N PRO A 361 24.53 -11.13 17.65
CA PRO A 361 24.92 -12.52 17.42
C PRO A 361 23.73 -13.44 17.07
N MET A 362 22.55 -13.19 17.67
CA MET A 362 21.34 -13.95 17.39
C MET A 362 20.84 -13.69 15.97
N ILE A 363 20.85 -12.44 15.54
CA ILE A 363 20.47 -12.03 14.18
C ILE A 363 21.42 -12.66 13.16
N LYS A 364 22.74 -12.55 13.40
CA LYS A 364 23.75 -13.17 12.55
C LYS A 364 23.55 -14.68 12.43
N GLY A 365 23.37 -15.37 13.56
CA GLY A 365 23.11 -16.81 13.56
C GLY A 365 21.81 -17.18 12.82
N ALA A 366 20.76 -16.36 12.92
CA ALA A 366 19.51 -16.59 12.19
C ALA A 366 19.69 -16.45 10.66
N LEU A 367 20.46 -15.45 10.20
CA LEU A 367 20.81 -15.26 8.79
C LEU A 367 21.65 -16.45 8.27
N GLU A 368 22.67 -16.86 9.02
CA GLU A 368 23.57 -17.97 8.66
C GLU A 368 22.86 -19.33 8.58
N ASN A 369 21.85 -19.55 9.43
CA ASN A 369 21.08 -20.79 9.45
C ASN A 369 20.06 -20.91 8.31
N ALA A 370 19.71 -19.80 7.67
CA ALA A 370 18.69 -19.75 6.64
C ALA A 370 19.13 -18.89 5.43
N PRO A 371 20.24 -19.25 4.76
CA PRO A 371 20.76 -18.45 3.67
C PRO A 371 19.82 -18.49 2.46
N ILE A 372 19.74 -17.38 1.74
CA ILE A 372 19.07 -17.26 0.45
C ILE A 372 20.12 -17.31 -0.64
N LYS A 373 19.98 -18.24 -1.58
CA LYS A 373 20.91 -18.38 -2.71
C LYS A 373 20.17 -18.17 -4.02
N GLY A 374 20.48 -17.07 -4.68
CA GLY A 374 19.95 -16.74 -6.00
C GLY A 374 19.92 -15.24 -6.22
N ARG A 375 19.75 -14.85 -7.49
CA ARG A 375 19.57 -13.48 -7.92
C ARG A 375 18.11 -13.07 -7.80
N VAL A 376 17.85 -11.94 -7.15
CA VAL A 376 16.51 -11.41 -6.90
C VAL A 376 16.42 -9.96 -7.38
N THR A 377 15.53 -9.66 -8.33
CA THR A 377 15.09 -8.28 -8.53
C THR A 377 13.95 -7.98 -7.57
N LEU A 378 13.96 -6.79 -6.97
CA LEU A 378 12.95 -6.37 -6.02
C LEU A 378 12.29 -5.08 -6.47
N SER A 379 10.97 -5.05 -6.54
CA SER A 379 10.21 -3.81 -6.63
C SER A 379 8.90 -3.84 -5.85
N GLY A 380 8.37 -2.67 -5.51
CA GLY A 380 7.17 -2.55 -4.70
C GLY A 380 6.61 -1.13 -4.59
N TYR A 381 5.49 -1.04 -3.89
CA TYR A 381 4.76 0.20 -3.67
C TYR A 381 4.22 0.37 -2.24
N GLU A 382 4.88 -0.25 -1.26
CA GLU A 382 4.52 -0.17 0.16
C GLU A 382 5.50 0.70 0.97
N GLY A 383 6.65 1.06 0.40
CA GLY A 383 7.65 1.93 1.02
C GLY A 383 8.59 1.24 2.01
N SER A 384 8.66 -0.08 1.96
CA SER A 384 9.57 -0.94 2.75
C SER A 384 10.57 -1.71 1.88
N GLU A 385 10.63 -1.42 0.58
CA GLU A 385 11.39 -2.17 -0.42
C GLU A 385 12.89 -2.18 -0.10
N LEU A 386 13.45 -1.04 0.30
CA LEU A 386 14.87 -0.95 0.66
C LEU A 386 15.19 -1.81 1.88
N LEU A 387 14.31 -1.85 2.88
CA LEU A 387 14.49 -2.68 4.07
C LEU A 387 14.49 -4.17 3.72
N VAL A 388 13.55 -4.60 2.88
CA VAL A 388 13.50 -5.97 2.37
C VAL A 388 14.76 -6.30 1.57
N ALA A 389 15.26 -5.39 0.74
CA ALA A 389 16.50 -5.57 -0.01
C ALA A 389 17.71 -5.81 0.89
N ARG A 390 17.81 -5.04 1.98
CA ARG A 390 18.86 -5.23 2.99
C ARG A 390 18.80 -6.63 3.59
N LEU A 391 17.61 -7.06 3.99
CA LEU A 391 17.41 -8.41 4.53
C LEU A 391 17.82 -9.49 3.54
N LEU A 392 17.42 -9.36 2.26
CA LEU A 392 17.79 -10.32 1.20
C LEU A 392 19.31 -10.39 1.01
N LEU A 393 19.99 -9.25 0.93
CA LEU A 393 21.45 -9.19 0.80
C LEU A 393 22.17 -9.78 2.00
N GLU A 394 21.76 -9.41 3.22
CA GLU A 394 22.37 -9.96 4.44
C GLU A 394 22.05 -11.45 4.62
N SER A 395 20.96 -11.95 4.02
CA SER A 395 20.65 -13.38 3.94
C SER A 395 21.47 -14.12 2.87
N GLY A 396 22.27 -13.42 2.06
CA GLY A 396 23.15 -13.99 1.04
C GLY A 396 22.62 -13.98 -0.40
N ALA A 397 21.47 -13.36 -0.66
CA ALA A 397 20.95 -13.22 -2.02
C ALA A 397 21.79 -12.21 -2.84
N ASP A 398 21.82 -12.38 -4.16
CA ASP A 398 22.32 -11.35 -5.09
C ASP A 398 21.15 -10.42 -5.47
N VAL A 399 21.21 -9.14 -5.09
CA VAL A 399 20.12 -8.18 -5.33
C VAL A 399 20.63 -7.03 -6.20
N PRO A 400 20.54 -7.12 -7.53
CA PRO A 400 21.08 -6.07 -8.40
C PRO A 400 20.20 -4.82 -8.48
N TYR A 401 18.91 -4.92 -8.15
CA TYR A 401 17.93 -3.85 -8.37
C TYR A 401 16.87 -3.80 -7.26
N VAL A 402 16.57 -2.58 -6.81
CA VAL A 402 15.48 -2.26 -5.89
C VAL A 402 14.69 -1.05 -6.40
N GLY A 403 13.45 -1.28 -6.82
CA GLY A 403 12.50 -0.25 -7.25
C GLY A 403 11.47 0.09 -6.17
N ALA A 404 11.32 1.36 -5.82
CA ALA A 404 10.32 1.84 -4.88
C ALA A 404 9.40 2.89 -5.53
N ALA A 405 8.08 2.70 -5.41
CA ALA A 405 7.09 3.69 -5.86
C ALA A 405 7.09 4.97 -5.00
N CYS A 406 7.55 4.87 -3.75
CA CYS A 406 7.65 6.00 -2.81
C CYS A 406 8.82 6.93 -3.17
N PRO A 407 8.77 8.21 -2.75
CA PRO A 407 9.84 9.17 -3.03
C PRO A 407 11.07 8.89 -2.17
N LYS A 408 12.21 9.42 -2.62
CA LYS A 408 13.41 9.53 -1.78
C LYS A 408 13.15 10.51 -0.65
N THR A 409 13.49 10.14 0.58
CA THR A 409 13.39 11.03 1.75
C THR A 409 14.72 11.05 2.51
N PRO A 410 14.96 12.06 3.38
CA PRO A 410 16.13 12.05 4.26
C PRO A 410 16.19 10.80 5.15
N TYR A 411 15.04 10.25 5.52
CA TYR A 411 14.92 9.10 6.43
C TYR A 411 15.18 7.75 5.78
N SER A 412 15.22 7.69 4.44
CA SER A 412 15.62 6.49 3.68
C SER A 412 17.09 6.53 3.22
N SER A 413 17.83 7.59 3.55
CA SER A 413 19.20 7.84 3.06
C SER A 413 20.19 6.75 3.49
N ALA A 414 20.18 6.37 4.77
CA ALA A 414 21.08 5.35 5.31
C ALA A 414 20.89 3.99 4.64
N ASP A 415 19.64 3.59 4.39
CA ASP A 415 19.33 2.34 3.68
C ASP A 415 19.80 2.38 2.23
N ARG A 416 19.52 3.49 1.54
CA ARG A 416 19.95 3.72 0.16
C ARG A 416 21.47 3.65 0.02
N GLU A 417 22.19 4.36 0.87
CA GLU A 417 23.66 4.42 0.84
C GLU A 417 24.27 3.07 1.15
N TRP A 418 23.72 2.34 2.11
CA TRP A 418 24.17 0.99 2.44
C TRP A 418 23.99 0.01 1.26
N LEU A 419 22.88 0.13 0.52
CA LEU A 419 22.57 -0.67 -0.66
C LEU A 419 23.44 -0.29 -1.87
N GLU A 420 23.52 0.99 -2.21
CA GLU A 420 24.34 1.49 -3.33
C GLU A 420 25.84 1.15 -3.13
N ALA A 421 26.35 1.23 -1.89
CA ALA A 421 27.72 0.85 -1.56
C ALA A 421 28.02 -0.64 -1.80
N ARG A 422 26.98 -1.48 -1.91
CA ARG A 422 27.05 -2.91 -2.23
C ARG A 422 26.70 -3.21 -3.68
N GLY A 423 26.59 -2.19 -4.53
CA GLY A 423 26.37 -2.33 -5.96
C GLY A 423 24.90 -2.50 -6.36
N VAL A 424 23.95 -2.29 -5.45
CA VAL A 424 22.52 -2.33 -5.77
C VAL A 424 22.10 -1.06 -6.50
N HIS A 425 21.41 -1.19 -7.63
CA HIS A 425 20.70 -0.06 -8.25
C HIS A 425 19.43 0.26 -7.46
N VAL A 426 19.38 1.44 -6.84
CA VAL A 426 18.19 1.91 -6.09
C VAL A 426 17.42 2.92 -6.94
N GLU A 427 16.18 2.59 -7.29
CA GLU A 427 15.29 3.45 -8.08
C GLU A 427 14.11 3.93 -7.23
N TYR A 428 14.06 5.23 -6.94
CA TYR A 428 12.89 5.86 -6.35
C TYR A 428 11.93 6.37 -7.42
N ARG A 429 10.63 6.42 -7.11
CA ARG A 429 9.58 6.70 -8.11
C ARG A 429 9.72 5.79 -9.34
N ALA A 430 10.03 4.52 -9.09
CA ALA A 430 10.14 3.52 -10.13
C ALA A 430 8.82 3.43 -10.92
N SER A 431 8.91 3.48 -12.24
CA SER A 431 7.78 3.21 -13.14
C SER A 431 7.70 1.71 -13.42
N LEU A 432 6.54 1.25 -13.88
CA LEU A 432 6.37 -0.15 -14.26
C LEU A 432 7.39 -0.58 -15.34
N GLU A 433 7.67 0.30 -16.30
CA GLU A 433 8.59 0.04 -17.40
C GLU A 433 10.02 -0.16 -16.89
N LYS A 434 10.45 0.63 -15.90
CA LYS A 434 11.77 0.48 -15.27
C LYS A 434 11.89 -0.83 -14.51
N ASP A 435 10.87 -1.18 -13.73
CA ASP A 435 10.85 -2.46 -13.01
C ASP A 435 10.87 -3.66 -13.97
N ILE A 436 10.10 -3.59 -15.06
CA ILE A 436 10.11 -4.62 -16.11
C ILE A 436 11.47 -4.70 -16.79
N ALA A 437 12.05 -3.55 -17.15
CA ALA A 437 13.38 -3.49 -17.77
C ALA A 437 14.44 -4.13 -16.85
N ALA A 438 14.38 -3.91 -15.53
CA ALA A 438 15.27 -4.57 -14.59
C ALA A 438 15.11 -6.10 -14.59
N VAL A 439 13.89 -6.63 -14.67
CA VAL A 439 13.65 -8.08 -14.81
C VAL A 439 14.24 -8.61 -16.13
N GLU A 440 14.06 -7.88 -17.23
CA GLU A 440 14.56 -8.23 -18.56
C GLU A 440 16.09 -8.21 -18.65
N GLU A 441 16.73 -7.21 -18.05
CA GLU A 441 18.18 -7.00 -18.03
C GLU A 441 18.88 -8.01 -17.12
N PHE A 442 18.45 -8.12 -15.85
CA PHE A 442 19.17 -8.91 -14.85
C PHE A 442 18.86 -10.40 -14.89
N ARG A 443 17.74 -10.79 -15.51
CA ARG A 443 17.25 -12.18 -15.63
C ARG A 443 17.38 -12.94 -14.30
N PRO A 444 16.68 -12.50 -13.24
CA PRO A 444 16.85 -13.05 -11.91
C PRO A 444 16.35 -14.49 -11.81
N ASP A 445 16.79 -15.20 -10.77
CA ASP A 445 16.23 -16.49 -10.36
C ASP A 445 14.82 -16.33 -9.76
N LEU A 446 14.55 -15.14 -9.20
CA LEU A 446 13.25 -14.75 -8.66
C LEU A 446 13.00 -13.25 -8.87
N ALA A 447 11.84 -12.89 -9.40
CA ALA A 447 11.36 -11.50 -9.38
C ALA A 447 10.39 -11.29 -8.21
N ILE A 448 10.69 -10.37 -7.30
CA ILE A 448 9.75 -9.88 -6.30
C ILE A 448 9.24 -8.54 -6.79
N GLY A 449 7.93 -8.38 -6.95
CA GLY A 449 7.39 -7.20 -7.63
C GLY A 449 5.93 -6.92 -7.35
N THR A 450 5.43 -5.88 -8.01
CA THR A 450 4.00 -5.62 -8.15
C THR A 450 3.33 -6.67 -9.04
N THR A 451 1.99 -6.73 -9.08
CA THR A 451 1.28 -7.75 -9.87
C THR A 451 1.72 -7.79 -11.34
N PRO A 452 1.83 -6.66 -12.06
CA PRO A 452 2.26 -6.69 -13.47
C PRO A 452 3.73 -7.08 -13.66
N VAL A 453 4.62 -6.69 -12.75
CA VAL A 453 6.04 -7.11 -12.78
C VAL A 453 6.14 -8.63 -12.61
N VAL A 454 5.38 -9.19 -11.65
CA VAL A 454 5.32 -10.64 -11.42
C VAL A 454 4.70 -11.37 -12.60
N GLN A 455 3.66 -10.82 -13.23
CA GLN A 455 3.08 -11.39 -14.46
C GLN A 455 4.12 -11.46 -15.58
N LYS A 456 4.80 -10.34 -15.83
CA LYS A 456 5.87 -10.26 -16.84
C LYS A 456 7.01 -11.24 -16.57
N ALA A 457 7.46 -11.36 -15.31
CA ALA A 457 8.46 -12.36 -14.94
C ALA A 457 8.00 -13.79 -15.26
N LYS A 458 6.74 -14.12 -14.93
CA LYS A 458 6.16 -15.44 -15.21
C LYS A 458 6.02 -15.73 -16.70
N GLU A 459 5.67 -14.73 -17.51
CA GLU A 459 5.68 -14.83 -18.99
C GLU A 459 7.08 -15.15 -19.53
N MET A 460 8.13 -14.69 -18.84
CA MET A 460 9.52 -15.01 -19.16
C MET A 460 10.01 -16.34 -18.56
N ALA A 461 9.12 -17.15 -17.98
CA ALA A 461 9.43 -18.37 -17.24
C ALA A 461 10.39 -18.14 -16.05
N ILE A 462 10.28 -16.97 -15.41
CA ILE A 462 10.98 -16.61 -14.18
C ILE A 462 9.98 -16.69 -13.02
N PRO A 463 10.30 -17.41 -11.93
CA PRO A 463 9.50 -17.40 -10.71
C PRO A 463 9.25 -15.96 -10.23
N GLY A 464 8.02 -15.68 -9.79
CA GLY A 464 7.65 -14.35 -9.34
C GLY A 464 6.79 -14.35 -8.08
N LEU A 465 7.15 -13.51 -7.11
CA LEU A 465 6.41 -13.32 -5.85
C LEU A 465 5.87 -11.89 -5.75
N TYR A 466 4.59 -11.79 -5.39
CA TYR A 466 3.95 -10.49 -5.16
C TYR A 466 4.41 -9.87 -3.83
N PHE A 467 4.94 -8.65 -3.89
CA PHE A 467 5.57 -7.96 -2.75
C PHE A 467 4.63 -7.86 -1.52
N THR A 468 3.45 -7.27 -1.68
CA THR A 468 2.56 -6.92 -0.55
C THR A 468 2.15 -8.15 0.26
N ASN A 469 1.65 -9.22 -0.38
CA ASN A 469 1.04 -10.34 0.34
C ASN A 469 2.03 -11.43 0.76
N LEU A 470 3.16 -11.58 0.07
CA LEU A 470 4.08 -12.69 0.33
C LEU A 470 5.35 -12.26 1.07
N ILE A 471 5.69 -10.97 0.99
CA ILE A 471 6.90 -10.40 1.58
C ILE A 471 6.56 -9.42 2.70
N SER A 472 5.76 -8.38 2.41
CA SER A 472 5.36 -7.37 3.43
C SER A 472 4.46 -7.93 4.55
N ALA A 473 3.86 -9.11 4.36
CA ALA A 473 3.04 -9.78 5.37
C ALA A 473 3.84 -10.70 6.30
N ARG A 474 5.15 -10.53 6.42
CA ARG A 474 6.04 -11.32 7.28
C ARG A 474 6.80 -10.42 8.26
N PRO A 475 7.26 -10.94 9.41
CA PRO A 475 8.15 -10.20 10.29
C PRO A 475 9.40 -9.72 9.54
N LEU A 476 9.81 -8.47 9.75
CA LEU A 476 11.00 -7.91 9.11
C LEU A 476 12.10 -7.54 10.11
N PHE A 477 11.75 -7.31 11.38
CA PHE A 477 12.66 -6.69 12.33
C PHE A 477 13.32 -7.67 13.30
N GLY A 478 14.57 -7.34 13.67
CA GLY A 478 15.36 -8.06 14.65
C GLY A 478 15.53 -9.55 14.33
N VAL A 479 15.60 -10.36 15.40
CA VAL A 479 15.86 -11.80 15.30
C VAL A 479 14.75 -12.54 14.52
N ALA A 480 13.49 -12.15 14.70
CA ALA A 480 12.37 -12.79 14.01
C ALA A 480 12.37 -12.50 12.50
N GLY A 481 12.77 -11.28 12.11
CA GLY A 481 12.89 -10.89 10.72
C GLY A 481 14.03 -11.58 9.97
N ALA A 482 15.18 -11.78 10.63
CA ALA A 482 16.41 -12.30 10.03
C ALA A 482 16.23 -13.59 9.21
N GLY A 483 15.35 -14.51 9.63
CA GLY A 483 15.08 -15.77 8.92
C GLY A 483 13.75 -15.83 8.17
N SER A 484 12.95 -14.75 8.19
CA SER A 484 11.51 -14.84 7.85
C SER A 484 11.22 -15.07 6.36
N LEU A 485 12.14 -14.60 5.49
CA LEU A 485 12.00 -14.66 4.03
C LEU A 485 12.63 -15.92 3.41
N ALA A 486 13.58 -16.56 4.09
CA ALA A 486 14.41 -17.60 3.50
C ALA A 486 13.61 -18.77 2.93
N GLN A 487 12.66 -19.29 3.72
CA GLN A 487 11.83 -20.42 3.29
C GLN A 487 11.03 -20.10 2.02
N VAL A 488 10.36 -18.94 1.98
CA VAL A 488 9.48 -18.59 0.85
C VAL A 488 10.29 -18.25 -0.40
N VAL A 489 11.40 -17.54 -0.24
CA VAL A 489 12.27 -17.16 -1.37
C VAL A 489 12.96 -18.39 -1.96
N ASN A 490 13.59 -19.24 -1.13
CA ASN A 490 14.25 -20.44 -1.62
C ASN A 490 13.26 -21.42 -2.27
N ALA A 491 12.05 -21.57 -1.71
CA ALA A 491 11.01 -22.40 -2.32
C ALA A 491 10.55 -21.84 -3.68
N ALA A 492 10.44 -20.52 -3.82
CA ALA A 492 10.06 -19.90 -5.09
C ALA A 492 11.15 -20.07 -6.15
N ILE A 493 12.42 -19.85 -5.79
CA ILE A 493 13.57 -20.10 -6.68
C ILE A 493 13.60 -21.57 -7.10
N GLY A 494 13.41 -22.51 -6.16
CA GLY A 494 13.38 -23.94 -6.43
C GLY A 494 12.27 -24.41 -7.39
N ASN A 495 11.24 -23.59 -7.62
CA ASN A 495 10.17 -23.89 -8.59
C ASN A 495 10.56 -23.60 -10.04
N LYS A 496 11.77 -23.08 -10.33
CA LYS A 496 12.21 -22.73 -11.69
C LYS A 496 11.98 -23.83 -12.72
N VAL A 497 12.23 -25.10 -12.35
CA VAL A 497 12.04 -26.26 -13.24
C VAL A 497 10.60 -26.36 -13.75
N ARG A 498 9.60 -26.10 -12.89
CA ARG A 498 8.19 -26.11 -13.28
C ARG A 498 7.85 -25.01 -14.28
N PHE A 499 8.50 -23.85 -14.16
CA PHE A 499 8.35 -22.77 -15.13
C PHE A 499 8.95 -23.13 -16.48
N ASP A 500 10.10 -23.81 -16.50
CA ASP A 500 10.71 -24.30 -17.74
C ASP A 500 9.84 -25.36 -18.42
N GLU A 501 9.30 -26.33 -17.67
CA GLU A 501 8.37 -27.34 -18.17
C GLU A 501 7.10 -26.72 -18.76
N MET A 502 6.50 -25.73 -18.08
CA MET A 502 5.33 -25.02 -18.60
C MET A 502 5.64 -24.25 -19.89
N ARG A 503 6.80 -23.57 -19.95
CA ARG A 503 7.23 -22.85 -21.15
C ARG A 503 7.44 -23.81 -22.33
N GLU A 504 8.09 -24.93 -22.10
CA GLU A 504 8.32 -25.97 -23.12
C GLU A 504 6.99 -26.58 -23.59
N PHE A 505 6.07 -26.88 -22.67
CA PHE A 505 4.75 -27.42 -23.02
C PHE A 505 3.91 -26.48 -23.90
N PHE A 506 3.98 -25.16 -23.65
CA PHE A 506 3.25 -24.14 -24.42
C PHE A 506 4.07 -23.52 -25.56
N GLU A 507 5.22 -24.08 -25.92
CA GLU A 507 6.04 -23.55 -26.99
C GLU A 507 5.24 -23.44 -28.31
N GLY A 508 5.23 -22.25 -28.91
CA GLY A 508 4.50 -21.98 -30.15
C GLY A 508 2.99 -21.73 -29.99
N VAL A 509 2.43 -21.79 -28.78
CA VAL A 509 1.02 -21.47 -28.49
C VAL A 509 0.88 -20.00 -28.08
N GLY A 510 -0.15 -19.31 -28.57
CA GLY A 510 -0.45 -17.93 -28.18
C GLY A 510 0.50 -16.86 -28.74
N HIS A 511 1.33 -17.23 -29.73
CA HIS A 511 2.33 -16.34 -30.33
C HIS A 511 2.19 -16.31 -31.86
N GLY A 512 2.43 -15.14 -32.47
CA GLY A 512 2.37 -15.01 -33.93
C GLY A 512 1.00 -15.42 -34.48
N ASP A 513 0.97 -16.40 -35.38
CA ASP A 513 -0.28 -16.88 -36.00
C ASP A 513 -1.16 -17.69 -35.05
N THR A 514 -0.62 -18.18 -33.93
CA THR A 514 -1.40 -18.92 -32.92
C THR A 514 -1.97 -18.01 -31.82
N ALA A 515 -1.72 -16.70 -31.89
CA ALA A 515 -2.25 -15.73 -30.93
C ALA A 515 -3.75 -15.47 -31.14
N GLY A 516 -4.56 -15.55 -30.07
CA GLY A 516 -6.01 -15.31 -30.12
C GLY A 516 -6.83 -16.47 -29.57
N VAL A 517 -8.15 -16.37 -29.72
CA VAL A 517 -9.11 -17.44 -29.42
C VAL A 517 -9.55 -18.05 -30.75
N TRP A 518 -9.31 -19.35 -30.92
CA TRP A 518 -9.53 -20.04 -32.18
C TRP A 518 -10.51 -21.19 -32.00
N GLU A 519 -11.43 -21.35 -32.94
CA GLU A 519 -12.35 -22.51 -33.00
C GLU A 519 -11.65 -23.75 -33.59
N ASP A 520 -10.71 -23.53 -34.52
CA ASP A 520 -9.90 -24.55 -35.18
C ASP A 520 -8.40 -24.34 -34.93
N ILE A 521 -7.56 -25.32 -35.32
CA ILE A 521 -6.10 -25.20 -35.24
C ILE A 521 -5.64 -24.02 -36.12
N PRO A 522 -4.96 -22.99 -35.58
CA PRO A 522 -4.54 -21.82 -36.35
C PRO A 522 -3.59 -22.21 -37.49
N ALA A 523 -3.82 -21.65 -38.68
CA ALA A 523 -2.98 -21.91 -39.84
C ALA A 523 -1.67 -21.09 -39.78
N ASP A 524 -0.56 -21.68 -40.23
CA ASP A 524 0.69 -20.93 -40.43
C ASP A 524 0.54 -19.96 -41.62
N HIS A 525 0.74 -18.67 -41.37
CA HIS A 525 0.70 -17.59 -42.35
C HIS A 525 2.10 -17.01 -42.64
N SER A 526 3.17 -17.75 -42.34
CA SER A 526 4.56 -17.39 -42.65
C SER A 526 4.77 -17.01 -44.13
N ASP A 527 4.15 -17.73 -45.06
CA ASP A 527 4.19 -17.43 -46.50
C ASP A 527 3.56 -16.10 -46.86
N PHE A 528 2.43 -15.77 -46.24
CA PHE A 528 1.74 -14.50 -46.46
C PHE A 528 2.58 -13.35 -45.93
N ARG A 529 3.15 -13.47 -44.71
CA ARG A 529 4.07 -12.48 -44.15
C ARG A 529 5.31 -12.26 -45.01
N ARG A 530 5.93 -13.34 -45.51
CA ARG A 530 7.10 -13.24 -46.40
C ARG A 530 6.76 -12.49 -47.68
N LYS A 531 5.60 -12.77 -48.28
CA LYS A 531 5.14 -12.08 -49.50
C LYS A 531 4.88 -10.60 -49.25
N GLU A 532 4.20 -10.24 -48.16
CA GLU A 532 3.91 -8.84 -47.83
C GLU A 532 5.19 -8.07 -47.44
N LEU A 533 6.12 -8.67 -46.69
CA LEU A 533 7.43 -8.07 -46.42
C LEU A 533 8.23 -7.85 -47.70
N ALA A 534 8.29 -8.83 -48.60
CA ALA A 534 8.97 -8.68 -49.89
C ALA A 534 8.32 -7.58 -50.76
N LYS A 535 6.99 -7.46 -50.71
CA LYS A 535 6.24 -6.40 -51.40
C LYS A 535 6.51 -5.02 -50.78
N ALA A 536 6.54 -4.91 -49.45
CA ALA A 536 6.87 -3.70 -48.74
C ALA A 536 8.33 -3.27 -48.97
N GLU A 537 9.28 -4.20 -48.97
CA GLU A 537 10.68 -3.92 -49.32
C GLU A 537 10.85 -3.51 -50.77
N LYS A 538 10.12 -4.14 -51.71
CA LYS A 538 10.12 -3.74 -53.11
C LYS A 538 9.53 -2.35 -53.30
N ALA A 539 8.46 -2.00 -52.57
CA ALA A 539 7.90 -0.65 -52.54
C ALA A 539 8.88 0.37 -51.94
N ARG A 540 9.57 0.02 -50.84
CA ARG A 540 10.59 0.87 -50.20
C ARG A 540 11.81 1.10 -51.09
N LYS A 541 12.27 0.07 -51.81
CA LYS A 541 13.35 0.17 -52.81
C LYS A 541 12.93 0.90 -54.09
N ALA A 542 11.65 0.84 -54.46
CA ALA A 542 11.10 1.63 -55.56
C ALA A 542 10.93 3.11 -55.19
N ALA A 543 10.83 3.42 -53.89
CA ALA A 543 10.70 4.78 -53.37
C ALA A 543 12.05 5.53 -53.25
N ASP A 544 13.21 4.86 -53.35
CA ASP A 544 14.52 5.54 -53.40
C ASP A 544 15.58 4.62 -54.06
N PRO A 545 16.13 4.93 -55.26
CA PRO A 545 17.11 6.02 -55.45
C PRO A 545 17.05 6.75 -56.83
N LYS A 546 17.19 8.09 -56.85
CA LYS A 546 17.28 8.97 -58.05
C LYS A 546 15.97 9.38 -58.75
N ARG A 547 14.92 9.78 -58.02
CA ARG A 547 13.80 10.55 -58.59
C ARG A 547 13.56 11.91 -57.92
N VAL A 548 14.66 12.57 -57.57
CA VAL A 548 14.73 14.02 -57.25
C VAL A 548 15.06 14.86 -58.52
N ALA A 549 15.17 14.27 -59.70
CA ALA A 549 15.65 14.98 -60.90
C ALA A 549 14.58 15.42 -61.94
N GLU A 550 13.29 15.11 -61.77
CA GLU A 550 12.27 15.44 -62.81
C GLU A 550 10.91 15.93 -62.25
N SER A 551 10.89 16.54 -61.07
CA SER A 551 9.71 17.30 -60.62
C SER A 551 10.00 18.77 -60.30
N VAL A 552 11.11 19.30 -60.84
CA VAL A 552 11.34 20.74 -60.98
C VAL A 552 11.48 21.03 -62.48
N VAL A 553 10.34 21.29 -63.11
CA VAL A 553 10.19 22.29 -64.18
C VAL A 553 8.87 23.01 -63.93
#